data_AF-A0A8J6W1Z9-F1
#
_entry.id   AF-A0A8J6W1Z9-F1
#
_cell.length_a   1.000
_cell.length_b   1.000
_cell.length_c   1.000
_cell.angle_alpha   90.00
_cell.angle_beta   90.00
_cell.angle_gamma   90.00
#
_symmetry.space_group_name_H-M   'P 1'
#
loop_
_entity.id
_entity.type
_entity.pdbx_description
1 polymer ?
#
loop_
_entity_poly.entity_id
_entity_poly.type
_entity_poly.pdbx_seq_one_letter_code
_entity_poly.pdbx_strand_id
1 'polypeptide(L)'
;MEEKFSPTQKQEQLFRTELIKWGIEFEKAIKVARILALNIPNEKLSSSDTALVEEVCQEWFEKRKHWEQFKRVMAQHGANLNEVTLEDYQRANRRKENESSTRTTNQ
;
A
#
# COMPACT_ATOMS: atom_id res chain seq x y z
N MET A 1 -32.00 -2.46 0.89
CA MET A 1 -31.48 -3.46 -0.08
C MET A 1 -30.05 -3.72 0.30
N GLU A 2 -29.73 -4.93 0.78
CA GLU A 2 -28.33 -5.32 0.94
C GLU A 2 -27.77 -5.60 -0.45
N GLU A 3 -26.85 -4.74 -0.90
CA GLU A 3 -26.16 -4.90 -2.18
C GLU A 3 -25.30 -6.16 -2.10
N LYS A 4 -25.73 -7.21 -2.82
CA LYS A 4 -25.15 -8.55 -2.70
C LYS A 4 -23.91 -8.64 -3.60
N PHE A 5 -22.77 -8.16 -3.10
CA PHE A 5 -21.49 -8.26 -3.82
C PHE A 5 -21.09 -9.72 -4.07
N SER A 6 -20.58 -9.99 -5.27
CA SER A 6 -19.96 -11.28 -5.60
C SER A 6 -18.66 -11.48 -4.81
N PRO A 7 -18.20 -12.72 -4.61
CA PRO A 7 -16.93 -12.99 -3.91
C PRO A 7 -15.73 -12.23 -4.50
N THR A 8 -15.66 -12.16 -5.84
CA THR A 8 -14.63 -11.41 -6.58
C THR A 8 -14.70 -9.92 -6.30
N GLN A 9 -15.91 -9.33 -6.29
CA GLN A 9 -16.08 -7.90 -5.96
C GLN A 9 -15.65 -7.58 -4.53
N LYS A 10 -15.94 -8.48 -3.58
CA LYS A 10 -15.47 -8.34 -2.19
C LYS A 10 -13.95 -8.41 -2.11
N GLN A 11 -13.31 -9.33 -2.83
CA GLN A 11 -11.85 -9.43 -2.88
C GLN A 11 -11.21 -8.20 -3.52
N GLU A 12 -11.74 -7.72 -4.64
CA GLU A 12 -11.28 -6.49 -5.28
C GLU A 12 -11.35 -5.31 -4.31
N GLN A 13 -12.47 -5.17 -3.60
CA GLN A 13 -12.63 -4.09 -2.63
C GLN A 13 -11.64 -4.20 -1.46
N LEU A 14 -11.37 -5.42 -0.97
CA LEU A 14 -10.37 -5.66 0.07
C LEU A 14 -8.96 -5.27 -0.38
N PHE A 15 -8.53 -5.75 -1.55
CA PHE A 15 -7.21 -5.41 -2.09
C PHE A 15 -7.07 -3.92 -2.34
N ARG A 16 -8.07 -3.31 -2.98
CA ARG A 16 -8.08 -1.86 -3.25
C ARG A 16 -7.96 -1.05 -1.96
N THR A 17 -8.75 -1.39 -0.94
CA THR A 17 -8.75 -0.69 0.35
C THR A 17 -7.40 -0.79 1.02
N GLU A 18 -6.82 -1.99 1.05
CA GLU A 18 -5.51 -2.20 1.68
C GLU A 18 -4.40 -1.44 0.91
N LEU A 19 -4.35 -1.52 -0.42
CA LEU A 19 -3.35 -0.80 -1.21
C LEU A 19 -3.44 0.73 -1.01
N ILE A 20 -4.65 1.31 -1.08
CA ILE A 20 -4.86 2.76 -0.87
C ILE A 20 -4.47 3.17 0.55
N LYS A 21 -4.83 2.36 1.55
CA LYS A 21 -4.47 2.61 2.96
C LYS A 21 -2.96 2.69 3.16
N TRP A 22 -2.16 2.01 2.34
CA TRP A 22 -0.70 2.11 2.37
C TRP A 22 -0.13 3.19 1.44
N GLY A 23 -0.98 4.02 0.84
CA GLY A 23 -0.57 5.14 0.00
C GLY A 23 -0.04 4.69 -1.36
N ILE A 24 -0.49 3.55 -1.88
CA ILE A 24 -0.35 3.23 -3.29
C ILE A 24 -1.25 4.17 -4.09
N GLU A 25 -0.77 4.65 -5.24
CA GLU A 25 -1.54 5.51 -6.14
C GLU A 25 -2.91 4.89 -6.47
N PHE A 26 -3.96 5.70 -6.41
CA PHE A 26 -5.35 5.25 -6.52
C PHE A 26 -5.63 4.43 -7.79
N GLU A 27 -5.15 4.90 -8.95
CA GLU A 27 -5.36 4.22 -10.24
C GLU A 27 -4.61 2.88 -10.30
N LYS A 28 -3.35 2.84 -9.83
CA LYS A 28 -2.58 1.60 -9.70
C LYS A 28 -3.27 0.61 -8.75
N ALA A 29 -3.76 1.10 -7.61
CA ALA A 29 -4.45 0.28 -6.61
C ALA A 29 -5.72 -0.35 -7.17
N ILE A 30 -6.54 0.39 -7.94
CA ILE A 30 -7.73 -0.15 -8.60
C ILE A 30 -7.34 -1.24 -9.60
N LYS A 31 -6.37 -0.95 -10.48
CA LYS A 31 -5.97 -1.86 -11.54
C LYS A 31 -5.41 -3.17 -10.97
N VAL A 32 -4.49 -3.08 -10.01
CA VAL A 32 -3.89 -4.26 -9.36
C VAL A 32 -4.92 -5.03 -8.53
N ALA A 33 -5.81 -4.35 -7.80
CA ALA A 33 -6.85 -5.02 -7.03
C ALA A 33 -7.77 -5.88 -7.91
N ARG A 34 -8.12 -5.40 -9.11
CA ARG A 34 -8.87 -6.18 -10.10
C ARG A 34 -8.10 -7.42 -10.55
N ILE A 35 -6.83 -7.24 -10.93
CA ILE A 35 -5.98 -8.35 -11.39
C ILE A 35 -5.87 -9.43 -10.31
N LEU A 36 -5.62 -9.03 -9.06
CA LEU A 36 -5.51 -9.96 -7.92
C LEU A 36 -6.84 -10.65 -7.61
N ALA A 37 -7.97 -9.93 -7.65
CA ALA A 37 -9.29 -10.49 -7.38
C ALA A 37 -9.74 -11.52 -8.42
N LEU A 38 -9.30 -11.36 -9.67
CA LEU A 38 -9.57 -12.32 -10.74
C LEU A 38 -8.77 -13.63 -10.56
N ASN A 39 -7.78 -13.66 -9.66
CA ASN A 39 -6.95 -14.82 -9.36
C ASN A 39 -6.37 -15.51 -10.62
N ILE A 40 -5.98 -14.69 -11.59
CA ILE A 40 -5.41 -15.17 -12.85
C ILE A 40 -3.99 -15.65 -12.56
N PRO A 41 -3.61 -16.88 -12.96
CA PRO A 41 -2.24 -17.35 -12.83
C PRO A 41 -1.26 -16.41 -13.53
N ASN A 42 -0.10 -16.17 -12.93
CA ASN A 42 0.93 -15.26 -13.48
C ASN A 42 1.33 -15.61 -14.93
N GLU A 43 1.32 -16.89 -15.28
CA GLU A 43 1.61 -17.39 -16.64
C GLU A 43 0.61 -16.89 -17.71
N LYS A 44 -0.58 -16.46 -17.29
CA LYS A 44 -1.65 -15.96 -18.17
C LYS A 44 -1.78 -14.43 -18.13
N LEU A 45 -1.01 -13.76 -17.28
CA LEU A 45 -0.95 -12.30 -17.25
C LEU A 45 -0.04 -11.78 -18.35
N SER A 46 -0.39 -10.60 -18.87
CA SER A 46 0.51 -9.89 -19.76
C SER A 46 1.78 -9.49 -18.99
N SER A 47 2.92 -9.38 -19.68
CA SER A 47 4.17 -8.93 -19.04
C SER A 47 4.02 -7.57 -18.37
N SER A 48 3.23 -6.66 -18.96
CA SER A 48 2.91 -5.36 -18.37
C SER A 48 2.08 -5.45 -17.10
N ASP A 49 1.11 -6.38 -17.03
CA ASP A 49 0.29 -6.54 -15.83
C ASP A 49 1.07 -7.26 -14.72
N THR A 50 1.91 -8.25 -15.06
CA THR A 50 2.82 -8.89 -14.11
C THR A 50 3.77 -7.87 -13.50
N ALA A 51 4.44 -7.05 -14.32
CA ALA A 51 5.36 -6.02 -13.83
C ALA A 51 4.65 -5.00 -12.93
N LEU A 52 3.44 -4.57 -13.28
CA LEU A 52 2.65 -3.66 -12.47
C LEU A 52 2.24 -4.27 -11.12
N VAL A 53 1.80 -5.53 -11.12
CA VAL A 53 1.45 -6.26 -9.89
C VAL A 53 2.69 -6.40 -9.00
N GLU A 54 3.83 -6.78 -9.56
CA GLU A 54 5.10 -6.91 -8.82
C GLU A 54 5.53 -5.58 -8.20
N GLU A 55 5.53 -4.49 -8.99
CA GLU A 55 5.87 -3.14 -8.50
C GLU A 55 4.99 -2.75 -7.30
N VAL A 56 3.67 -2.84 -7.45
CA VAL A 56 2.71 -2.42 -6.43
C VAL A 56 2.76 -3.31 -5.20
N CYS A 57 2.86 -4.62 -5.37
CA CYS A 57 2.97 -5.56 -4.26
C CYS A 57 4.28 -5.37 -3.49
N GLN A 58 5.39 -5.10 -4.18
CA GLN A 58 6.67 -4.81 -3.56
C GLN A 58 6.62 -3.49 -2.78
N GLU A 59 6.04 -2.44 -3.36
CA GLU A 59 5.87 -1.16 -2.68
C GLU A 59 5.02 -1.32 -1.41
N TRP A 60 3.90 -2.02 -1.51
CA TRP A 60 3.03 -2.32 -0.37
C TRP A 60 3.78 -3.11 0.72
N PHE A 61 4.56 -4.12 0.33
CA PHE A 61 5.30 -4.97 1.26
C PHE A 61 6.36 -4.18 2.04
N GLU A 62 7.15 -3.35 1.36
CA GLU A 62 8.17 -2.53 2.03
C GLU A 62 7.53 -1.49 2.97
N LYS A 63 6.42 -0.86 2.56
CA LYS A 63 5.68 0.08 3.43
C LYS A 63 5.12 -0.61 4.68
N ARG A 64 4.55 -1.80 4.54
CA ARG A 64 4.07 -2.65 5.65
C ARG A 64 5.19 -3.02 6.62
N LYS A 65 6.32 -3.46 6.07
CA LYS A 65 7.50 -3.88 6.84
C LYS A 65 8.11 -2.71 7.61
N HIS A 66 8.28 -1.55 6.97
CA HIS A 66 8.74 -0.32 7.63
C HIS A 66 7.80 0.11 8.76
N TRP A 67 6.49 -0.01 8.59
CA TRP A 67 5.55 0.26 9.68
C TRP A 67 5.70 -0.69 10.86
N GLU A 68 5.88 -1.99 10.60
CA GLU A 68 6.11 -2.97 11.66
C GLU A 68 7.41 -2.66 12.42
N GLN A 69 8.46 -2.26 11.72
CA GLN A 69 9.70 -1.81 12.33
C GLN A 69 9.50 -0.52 13.14
N PHE A 70 8.80 0.47 12.60
CA PHE A 70 8.48 1.72 13.29
C PHE A 70 7.74 1.45 14.60
N LYS A 71 6.70 0.61 14.57
CA LYS A 71 5.98 0.18 15.78
C LYS A 71 6.92 -0.44 16.81
N ARG A 72 7.80 -1.36 16.39
CA ARG A 72 8.79 -1.99 17.30
C ARG A 72 9.69 -0.96 17.96
N VAL A 73 10.21 0.02 17.20
CA VAL A 73 11.04 1.10 17.74
C VAL A 73 10.25 1.96 18.73
N MET A 74 9.03 2.35 18.39
CA MET A 74 8.17 3.15 19.27
C MET A 74 7.88 2.41 20.59
N ALA A 75 7.58 1.11 20.53
CA ALA A 75 7.36 0.28 21.72
C ALA A 75 8.60 0.22 22.64
N GLN A 76 9.80 0.11 22.06
CA GLN A 76 11.05 0.11 22.83
C GLN A 76 11.26 1.40 23.62
N HIS A 77 10.70 2.52 23.15
CA HIS A 77 10.80 3.83 23.80
C HIS A 77 9.58 4.14 24.69
N GLY A 78 8.78 3.11 25.04
CA GLY A 78 7.66 3.23 25.97
C GLY A 78 6.35 3.71 25.35
N ALA A 79 6.24 3.81 24.02
CA ALA A 79 4.98 4.14 23.37
C ALA A 79 4.00 2.97 23.40
N ASN A 80 2.72 3.27 23.63
CA ASN A 80 1.64 2.30 23.52
C ASN A 80 1.35 1.99 22.05
N LEU A 81 1.58 0.75 21.61
CA LEU A 81 1.36 0.32 20.21
C LEU A 81 -0.07 0.51 19.72
N ASN A 82 -1.05 0.57 20.62
CA ASN A 82 -2.45 0.82 20.28
C ASN A 82 -2.73 2.30 19.97
N GLU A 83 -1.85 3.21 20.39
CA GLU A 83 -1.95 4.65 20.15
C GLU A 83 -1.13 5.11 18.94
N VAL A 84 -0.15 4.30 18.49
CA VAL A 84 0.64 4.61 17.30
C VAL A 84 -0.19 4.29 16.06
N THR A 85 -0.64 5.32 15.34
CA THR A 85 -1.54 5.15 14.19
C THR A 85 -0.80 5.11 12.85
N LEU A 86 -1.40 4.48 11.84
CA LEU A 86 -0.84 4.46 10.49
C LEU A 86 -0.73 5.88 9.90
N GLU A 87 -1.60 6.80 10.33
CA GLU A 87 -1.54 8.21 9.95
C GLU A 87 -0.26 8.88 10.46
N ASP A 88 0.20 8.54 11.67
CA ASP A 88 1.45 9.07 12.22
C ASP A 88 2.66 8.62 11.40
N TYR A 89 2.66 7.37 10.94
CA TYR A 89 3.68 6.84 10.03
C TYR A 89 3.64 7.50 8.65
N GLN A 90 2.46 7.64 8.07
CA GLN A 90 2.30 8.36 6.80
C GLN A 90 2.72 9.83 6.92
N ARG A 91 2.42 10.49 8.04
CA ARG A 91 2.84 11.87 8.33
C ARG A 91 4.37 11.97 8.42
N ALA A 92 5.04 11.01 9.06
CA ALA A 92 6.50 10.98 9.16
C ALA A 92 7.17 10.76 7.80
N ASN A 93 6.60 9.92 6.93
CA ASN A 93 7.15 9.66 5.60
C ASN A 93 6.94 10.82 4.61
N ARG A 94 5.79 11.51 4.65
CA ARG A 94 5.54 12.70 3.80
C ARG A 94 6.57 13.82 4.02
N ARG A 95 7.11 13.95 5.23
CA ARG A 95 8.18 14.95 5.52
C ARG A 95 9.48 14.61 4.79
N LYS A 96 9.85 13.33 4.73
CA LYS A 96 11.08 12.88 4.05
C LYS A 96 11.02 13.05 2.53
N GLU A 97 9.85 12.84 1.91
CA GLU A 97 9.65 13.04 0.46
C GLU A 97 9.73 14.54 0.08
N ASN A 98 9.15 15.42 0.90
CA ASN A 98 9.23 16.87 0.69
C ASN A 98 10.63 17.45 0.94
N GLU A 99 11.40 16.90 1.89
CA GLU A 99 12.80 17.26 2.12
C GLU A 99 13.73 16.78 0.99
N SER A 100 13.39 15.68 0.33
CA SER A 100 14.14 15.17 -0.83
C SER A 100 13.87 15.97 -2.10
N SER A 101 12.62 16.45 -2.28
CA SER A 101 12.20 17.25 -3.44
C SER A 101 12.76 18.69 -3.43
N THR A 102 13.00 19.25 -2.25
CA THR A 102 13.58 20.61 -2.10
C THR A 102 15.10 20.66 -2.33
N ARG A 103 15.80 19.51 -2.40
CA ARG A 103 17.25 19.45 -2.64
C ARG A 103 17.63 19.45 -4.12
N THR A 104 16.67 19.23 -5.03
CA THR A 104 16.88 19.19 -6.48
C THR A 104 16.58 20.50 -7.22
N THR A 105 16.09 21.53 -6.54
CA THR A 105 15.72 22.82 -7.17
C THR A 105 16.75 23.93 -6.94
N ASN A 106 17.95 23.60 -6.46
CA ASN A 106 19.08 24.52 -6.37
C ASN A 106 20.25 23.99 -7.22
N GLN A 107 20.10 24.04 -8.54
CA GLN A 107 21.20 24.07 -9.51
C GLN A 107 20.87 25.05 -10.62
#